data_AF-A0A6G2D793-F1
#
_entry.id   AF-A0A6G2D793-F1
#
_cell.length_a   1.000
_cell.length_b   1.000
_cell.length_c   1.000
_cell.angle_alpha   90.00
_cell.angle_beta   90.00
_cell.angle_gamma   90.00
#
_symmetry.space_group_name_H-M   'P 1'
#
loop_
_entity.id
_entity.type
_entity.pdbx_description
1 polymer ?
#
loop_
_entity_poly.entity_id
_entity_poly.type
_entity_poly.pdbx_seq_one_letter_code
_entity_poly.pdbx_strand_id
1 'polypeptide(L)' 'SRRVYEHPEHDSCRIFSTTNTFKWFSRDIQGDVIDFVRLVKGISFKKALAFLSEEPFQKEAVQEKRERPFYYPLNRI' A
#
# COMPACT_ATOMS: atom_id res chain seq x y z
N SER A 1 4.74 -15.41 8.56
CA SER A 1 4.94 -13.98 8.86
C SER A 1 3.96 -13.16 8.04
N ARG A 2 3.08 -12.37 8.67
CA ARG A 2 2.02 -11.56 8.01
C ARG A 2 2.64 -10.24 7.55
N ARG A 3 2.71 -9.99 6.24
CA ARG A 3 3.27 -8.74 5.71
C ARG A 3 2.13 -7.73 5.50
N VAL A 4 2.24 -6.59 6.16
CA VAL A 4 1.39 -5.42 5.92
C VAL A 4 2.27 -4.40 5.21
N TYR A 5 1.82 -3.91 4.06
CA TYR A 5 2.54 -2.88 3.33
C TYR A 5 1.87 -1.53 3.60
N GLU A 6 2.68 -0.55 3.99
CA GLU A 6 2.25 0.81 4.35
C GLU A 6 3.20 1.80 3.67
N HIS A 7 2.66 2.91 3.16
CA HIS A 7 3.49 3.97 2.60
C HIS A 7 3.85 4.97 3.70
N PRO A 8 5.13 5.17 4.05
CA PRO A 8 5.54 5.96 5.22
C PRO A 8 5.20 7.45 5.11
N GLU A 9 5.03 7.96 3.88
CA GLU A 9 4.77 9.38 3.61
C GLU A 9 3.31 9.66 3.25
N HIS A 10 2.48 8.61 3.08
CA HIS A 10 1.11 8.78 2.62
C HIS A 10 0.07 8.24 3.61
N ASP A 11 -1.04 8.96 3.54
CA ASP A 11 -2.31 8.82 4.23
C ASP A 11 -2.73 7.35 4.48
N SER A 12 -2.52 6.86 5.71
CA SER A 12 -2.98 5.62 6.38
C SER A 12 -3.51 4.43 5.54
N CYS A 13 -2.95 4.18 4.36
CA CYS A 13 -3.37 3.11 3.48
C CYS A 13 -2.54 1.86 3.76
N ARG A 14 -3.22 0.76 4.04
CA ARG A 14 -2.61 -0.53 4.38
C ARG A 14 -3.05 -1.61 3.41
N ILE A 15 -2.09 -2.39 2.92
CA ILE A 15 -2.33 -3.58 2.10
C ILE A 15 -2.07 -4.81 2.94
N PHE A 16 -3.06 -5.67 3.05
CA PHE A 16 -2.99 -6.91 3.81
C PHE A 16 -2.71 -8.08 2.87
N SER A 17 -1.46 -8.55 2.87
CA SER A 17 -1.05 -9.66 1.98
C SER A 17 -1.75 -10.98 2.30
N THR A 18 -2.25 -11.15 3.53
CA THR A 18 -2.92 -12.38 3.99
C THR A 18 -4.31 -12.55 3.41
N THR A 19 -5.04 -11.45 3.27
CA THR A 19 -6.43 -11.45 2.80
C THR A 19 -6.55 -10.92 1.38
N ASN A 20 -5.44 -10.43 0.80
CA ASN A 20 -5.43 -9.75 -0.49
C ASN A 20 -6.44 -8.58 -0.55
N THR A 21 -6.51 -7.81 0.54
CA THR A 21 -7.40 -6.66 0.69
C THR A 21 -6.62 -5.40 1.06
N PHE A 22 -7.23 -4.23 0.84
CA PHE A 22 -6.70 -2.96 1.30
C PHE A 22 -7.68 -2.24 2.23
N LYS A 23 -7.14 -1.39 3.10
CA LYS A 23 -7.92 -0.42 3.88
C LYS A 23 -7.21 0.93 3.93
N TRP A 24 -7.95 1.96 3.60
CA TRP A 24 -7.54 3.36 3.71
C TRP A 24 -8.25 3.99 4.90
N PHE A 25 -7.57 4.05 6.05
CA PHE A 25 -8.21 4.40 7.32
C PHE A 25 -8.66 5.86 7.39
N SER A 26 -7.90 6.80 6.82
CA SER A 26 -8.24 8.23 6.82
C SER A 26 -9.45 8.58 5.95
N ARG A 27 -9.80 7.71 5.00
CA ARG A 27 -10.96 7.89 4.11
C ARG A 27 -12.11 6.95 4.42
N ASP A 28 -11.91 6.03 5.36
CA ASP A 28 -12.80 4.92 5.67
C ASP A 28 -13.22 4.10 4.41
N ILE A 29 -12.26 3.82 3.54
CA ILE A 29 -12.46 3.03 2.32
C ILE A 29 -11.75 1.68 2.46
N GLN A 30 -12.38 0.61 2.01
CA GLN A 30 -11.81 -0.73 1.98
C GLN A 30 -12.32 -1.49 0.75
N GLY A 31 -11.60 -2.53 0.34
CA GLY A 31 -12.01 -3.36 -0.78
C GLY A 31 -10.96 -4.40 -1.17
N ASP A 32 -11.22 -5.01 -2.32
CA ASP A 32 -10.31 -5.96 -2.96
C ASP A 32 -9.29 -5.26 -3.88
N VAL A 33 -8.47 -6.06 -4.56
CA VAL A 33 -7.46 -5.55 -5.50
C VAL A 33 -8.07 -4.80 -6.69
N ILE A 34 -9.30 -5.15 -7.11
CA ILE A 34 -9.95 -4.52 -8.25
C ILE A 34 -10.45 -3.13 -7.84
N ASP A 35 -11.09 -3.03 -6.69
CA ASP A 35 -11.52 -1.76 -6.11
C ASP A 35 -10.34 -0.84 -5.84
N PHE A 36 -9.19 -1.38 -5.42
CA PHE A 36 -7.96 -0.64 -5.28
C PHE A 36 -7.51 -0.01 -6.61
N VAL A 37 -7.44 -0.80 -7.69
CA VAL A 37 -7.04 -0.30 -9.02
C VAL A 37 -8.03 0.75 -9.53
N ARG A 38 -9.33 0.52 -9.34
CA ARG A 38 -10.37 1.50 -9.71
C ARG A 38 -10.19 2.82 -8.97
N LEU A 39 -9.90 2.76 -7.67
CA LEU A 39 -9.73 3.93 -6.83
C LEU A 39 -8.47 4.72 -7.20
N VAL A 40 -7.34 4.04 -7.37
CA VAL A 40 -6.04 4.68 -7.65
C VAL A 40 -5.96 5.22 -9.08
N LYS A 41 -6.50 4.49 -10.07
CA LYS A 41 -6.44 4.90 -11.49
C LYS A 41 -7.69 5.65 -11.98
N GLY A 42 -8.77 5.67 -11.22
CA GLY A 42 -10.04 6.30 -11.63
C GLY A 42 -10.70 5.63 -12.84
N ILE A 43 -10.53 4.31 -13.00
CA ILE A 43 -11.03 3.56 -14.16
C ILE A 43 -12.25 2.69 -13.84
N SER A 44 -12.97 2.28 -14.88
CA SER A 44 -14.11 1.36 -14.74
C SER A 44 -13.66 -0.07 -14.43
N PHE A 45 -14.58 -0.87 -13.87
CA PHE A 45 -14.32 -2.27 -13.48
C PHE A 45 -13.73 -3.12 -14.62
N LYS A 46 -14.30 -3.04 -15.83
CA LYS A 46 -13.81 -3.80 -16.99
C LYS A 46 -12.36 -3.41 -17.36
N LYS A 47 -12.02 -2.12 -17.28
CA LYS A 47 -10.66 -1.63 -17.52
C LYS A 47 -9.69 -2.05 -16.42
N ALA A 48 -10.15 -2.07 -15.16
CA ALA A 48 -9.35 -2.56 -14.03
C ALA A 48 -9.04 -4.05 -14.16
N LEU A 49 -10.02 -4.86 -14.57
CA LEU A 49 -9.80 -6.28 -14.86
C LEU A 49 -8.81 -6.49 -16.01
N ALA A 50 -8.96 -5.75 -17.12
CA ALA A 50 -8.01 -5.82 -18.23
C ALA A 50 -6.60 -5.45 -17.76
N PHE A 51 -6.45 -4.37 -17.00
CA PHE A 51 -5.17 -3.95 -16.43
C PHE A 51 -4.52 -5.04 -15.55
N LEU A 52 -5.31 -5.75 -14.74
CA LEU A 52 -4.82 -6.85 -13.91
C LEU A 52 -4.49 -8.12 -14.72
N SER A 53 -5.01 -8.23 -15.93
CA SER A 53 -4.85 -9.41 -16.80
C SER A 53 -3.74 -9.24 -17.85
N GLU A 54 -3.35 -7.99 -18.15
CA GLU A 54 -2.62 -7.67 -19.39
C GLU A 54 -1.14 -8.09 -19.40
N GLU A 55 -0.43 -8.26 -18.28
CA GLU A 55 0.96 -8.75 -18.30
C GLU A 55 1.44 -9.18 -16.90
N PRO A 56 2.52 -9.97 -16.77
CA PRO A 56 3.02 -10.41 -15.47
C PRO A 56 3.61 -9.22 -14.71
N PHE A 57 2.93 -8.80 -13.64
CA PHE A 57 3.48 -7.83 -12.70
C PHE A 57 4.86 -8.28 -12.23
N GLN A 58 5.91 -7.55 -12.61
CA GLN A 58 7.22 -7.75 -12.03
C GLN A 58 7.10 -7.45 -10.54
N LYS A 59 7.40 -8.45 -9.71
CA LYS A 59 7.47 -8.26 -8.26
C LYS A 59 8.64 -7.32 -8.00
N GLU A 60 8.38 -6.02 -7.93
CA GLU A 60 9.40 -5.06 -7.49
C GLU A 60 9.95 -5.55 -6.16
N ALA A 61 11.28 -5.70 -6.10
CA ALA A 61 11.95 -6.11 -4.88
C ALA A 61 11.68 -5.03 -3.84
N VAL A 62 10.81 -5.35 -2.86
CA VAL A 62 10.44 -4.48 -1.75
C VAL A 62 11.73 -3.96 -1.14
N GLN A 63 12.02 -2.68 -1.38
CA GLN A 63 13.19 -2.02 -0.81
C GLN A 63 12.84 -1.74 0.65
N GLU A 64 13.12 -2.71 1.53
CA GLU A 64 13.00 -2.51 2.98
C GLU A 64 13.84 -1.28 3.33
N LYS A 65 13.17 -0.16 3.64
CA LYS A 65 13.83 1.04 4.15
C LYS A 65 14.56 0.63 5.42
N ARG A 66 15.88 0.46 5.34
CA ARG A 66 16.73 0.18 6.52
C ARG A 66 16.45 1.25 7.57
N GLU A 67 15.92 0.81 8.71
CA GLU A 67 15.72 1.69 9.87
C GLU A 67 17.06 2.31 10.23
N ARG A 68 17.14 3.65 10.17
CA ARG A 68 18.31 4.38 10.66
C ARG A 68 18.13 4.63 12.15
N PRO A 69 19.19 4.55 12.96
CA PRO A 69 19.10 4.92 14.36
C PRO A 69 18.63 6.37 14.50
N PHE A 70 17.62 6.58 15.33
CA PHE A 70 17.16 7.92 15.71
C PHE A 70 18.05 8.45 16.85
N TYR A 71 18.36 9.76 16.84
CA TYR A 71 19.12 10.42 17.90
C TYR A 71 18.33 11.58 18.47
N TYR A 72 18.23 11.66 19.80
CA TYR A 72 17.54 12.72 20.51
C TYR A 72 18.53 13.47 21.41
N PRO A 73 18.96 14.70 21.06
CA PRO A 73 19.76 15.50 21.96
C PRO A 73 18.87 15.99 23.12
N LEU A 74 19.14 15.50 24.33
CA LEU A 74 18.49 15.99 25.53
C LEU A 74 19.20 17.28 25.97
N ASN A 75 18.67 18.44 25.59
CA ASN A 75 19.15 19.71 26.16
C ASN A 75 18.65 19.81 27.60
N ARG A 76 19.57 19.76 28.58
CA ARG A 76 19.28 20.27 29.92
C ARG A 76 19.39 21.80 29.86
N ILE A 77 18.27 22.46 30.15
CA ILE A 77 18.24 23.86 30.57
C ILE A 77 18.60 23.90 32.05
#